data_AF-A0AAE3QJH6-F1
#
_entry.id   AF-A0AAE3QJH6-F1
#
_cell.length_a   1.000
_cell.length_b   1.000
_cell.length_c   1.000
_cell.angle_alpha   90.00
_cell.angle_beta   90.00
_cell.angle_gamma   90.00
#
_symmetry.space_group_name_H-M   'P 1'
#
loop_
_entity.id
_entity.type
_entity.pdbx_description
1 polymer ?
#
loop_
_entity_poly.entity_id
_entity_poly.type
_entity_poly.pdbx_seq_one_letter_code
_entity_poly.pdbx_strand_id
1 'polypeptide(L)'
;MPKHNANEQYLLELINAERAKAGAQPLAFDNDLSEAAQGHSKWMLAADVFSHTGSGGSSATQRMKDAGYLLQGSWATGENIAWATTRAPAGYQDEVKLLHTNLMNSSGHRANLLNPNFREVGLGVEVGDYKGRSSAFVTENFAKTGSDTFLTGVAFDDRDGDRFYDPGEGLGSIAVTAKNSAGQVFKTTTSAAGGYDLVLKPGTYTVTFSGADIAKSTKTVTIGTKNVKVDLVDPTMTSGTLSATAATDVPAPDAAPVQAPVASDASDGSANPTSNAWLAKFFKQSGTLSASDGDGAPVAGNGDHPAFAPGGDELHFRPSAAAHGNADEISDLFDEMAEMFGHLDAVASRVTGPSFDFQAPAEVADASHDALARIVAQMRADAGSLHADLLI
;
A
#
# COMPACT_ATOMS: atom_id res chain seq x y z
N MET A 1 -10.95 -23.56 -0.97
CA MET A 1 -9.89 -22.76 -1.63
C MET A 1 -9.90 -21.41 -0.97
N PRO A 2 -8.74 -20.76 -0.73
CA PRO A 2 -8.72 -19.44 -0.12
C PRO A 2 -9.55 -18.49 -0.96
N LYS A 3 -10.61 -17.92 -0.36
CA LYS A 3 -11.55 -17.00 -1.02
C LYS A 3 -11.04 -15.55 -1.00
N HIS A 4 -9.73 -15.36 -1.13
CA HIS A 4 -9.12 -14.03 -1.00
C HIS A 4 -8.82 -13.44 -2.37
N ASN A 5 -9.14 -12.15 -2.53
CA ASN A 5 -8.87 -11.41 -3.75
C ASN A 5 -7.41 -10.89 -3.78
N ALA A 6 -7.02 -10.25 -4.89
CA ALA A 6 -5.66 -9.75 -5.07
C ALA A 6 -5.28 -8.64 -4.06
N ASN A 7 -6.23 -7.80 -3.67
CA ASN A 7 -6.02 -6.74 -2.68
C ASN A 7 -5.83 -7.30 -1.26
N GLU A 8 -6.58 -8.33 -0.89
CA GLU A 8 -6.40 -9.03 0.38
C GLU A 8 -5.07 -9.78 0.41
N GLN A 9 -4.67 -10.41 -0.69
CA GLN A 9 -3.33 -11.01 -0.80
C GLN A 9 -2.24 -9.94 -0.65
N TYR A 10 -2.36 -8.80 -1.34
CA TYR A 10 -1.43 -7.68 -1.21
C TYR A 10 -1.31 -7.19 0.24
N LEU A 11 -2.44 -7.01 0.92
CA LEU A 11 -2.46 -6.64 2.33
C LEU A 11 -1.74 -7.67 3.21
N LEU A 12 -1.96 -8.98 2.99
CA LEU A 12 -1.23 -10.01 3.73
C LEU A 12 0.29 -9.92 3.51
N GLU A 13 0.72 -9.62 2.29
CA GLU A 13 2.14 -9.49 1.96
C GLU A 13 2.77 -8.27 2.65
N LEU A 14 2.06 -7.14 2.71
CA LEU A 14 2.49 -5.97 3.48
C LEU A 14 2.62 -6.30 4.98
N ILE A 15 1.61 -6.96 5.54
CA ILE A 15 1.62 -7.40 6.95
C ILE A 15 2.81 -8.33 7.22
N ASN A 16 3.02 -9.33 6.36
CA ASN A 16 4.09 -10.32 6.56
C ASN A 16 5.48 -9.73 6.36
N ALA A 17 5.65 -8.71 5.51
CA ALA A 17 6.89 -7.96 5.39
C ALA A 17 7.23 -7.22 6.69
N GLU A 18 6.27 -6.53 7.30
CA GLU A 18 6.46 -5.86 8.59
C GLU A 18 6.72 -6.84 9.73
N ARG A 19 6.02 -7.99 9.74
CA ARG A 19 6.25 -9.06 10.71
C ARG A 19 7.66 -9.65 10.58
N ALA A 20 8.16 -9.82 9.36
CA ALA A 20 9.53 -10.27 9.13
C ALA A 20 10.57 -9.28 9.70
N LYS A 21 10.39 -7.97 9.47
CA LYS A 21 11.23 -6.91 10.05
C LYS A 21 11.22 -6.94 11.59
N ALA A 22 10.08 -7.26 12.19
CA ALA A 22 9.91 -7.36 13.64
C ALA A 22 10.33 -8.73 14.24
N GLY A 23 10.75 -9.69 13.42
CA GLY A 23 11.07 -11.07 13.88
C GLY A 23 9.86 -11.91 14.29
N ALA A 24 8.65 -11.46 13.94
CA ALA A 24 7.41 -12.21 14.11
C ALA A 24 7.25 -13.24 12.97
N GLN A 25 6.60 -14.37 13.28
CA GLN A 25 6.32 -15.40 12.28
C GLN A 25 5.28 -14.90 11.27
N PRO A 26 5.34 -15.32 9.99
CA PRO A 26 4.32 -14.95 9.02
C PRO A 26 2.94 -15.50 9.42
N LEU A 27 1.89 -14.76 9.06
CA LEU A 27 0.51 -15.19 9.17
C LEU A 27 0.12 -15.97 7.92
N ALA A 28 -0.65 -17.03 8.11
CA ALA A 28 -1.35 -17.73 7.05
C ALA A 28 -2.81 -17.26 6.99
N PHE A 29 -3.44 -17.34 5.82
CA PHE A 29 -4.87 -17.09 5.72
C PHE A 29 -5.68 -18.17 6.45
N ASP A 30 -6.80 -17.76 7.03
CA ASP A 30 -7.88 -18.66 7.44
C ASP A 30 -9.21 -18.18 6.84
N ASN A 31 -9.98 -19.11 6.26
CA ASN A 31 -11.20 -18.75 5.53
C ASN A 31 -12.33 -18.30 6.45
N ASP A 32 -12.44 -18.86 7.65
CA ASP A 32 -13.51 -18.50 8.59
C ASP A 32 -13.22 -17.11 9.19
N LEU A 33 -11.95 -16.81 9.49
CA LEU A 33 -11.52 -15.47 9.88
C LEU A 33 -11.80 -14.43 8.78
N SER A 34 -11.52 -14.77 7.51
CA SER A 34 -11.75 -13.86 6.38
C SER A 34 -13.24 -13.63 6.13
N GLU A 35 -14.08 -14.66 6.28
CA GLU A 35 -15.53 -14.51 6.21
C GLU A 35 -16.04 -13.55 7.30
N ALA A 36 -15.52 -13.67 8.53
CA ALA A 36 -15.83 -12.74 9.61
C ALA A 36 -15.33 -11.29 9.33
N ALA A 37 -14.14 -11.14 8.74
CA ALA A 37 -13.56 -9.84 8.42
C ALA A 37 -14.33 -9.13 7.29
N GLN A 38 -14.57 -9.83 6.17
CA GLN A 38 -15.35 -9.33 5.05
C GLN A 38 -16.79 -8.99 5.47
N GLY A 39 -17.41 -9.87 6.27
CA GLY A 39 -18.75 -9.63 6.81
C GLY A 39 -18.83 -8.37 7.67
N HIS A 40 -17.78 -8.08 8.46
CA HIS A 40 -17.73 -6.88 9.30
C HIS A 40 -17.51 -5.61 8.49
N SER A 41 -16.59 -5.60 7.52
CA SER A 41 -16.40 -4.47 6.60
C SER A 41 -17.68 -4.13 5.82
N LYS A 42 -18.38 -5.15 5.29
CA LYS A 42 -19.68 -4.98 4.61
C LYS A 42 -20.75 -4.42 5.53
N TRP A 43 -20.80 -4.90 6.78
CA TRP A 43 -21.75 -4.40 7.76
C TRP A 43 -21.48 -2.94 8.13
N MET A 44 -20.23 -2.54 8.33
CA MET A 44 -19.85 -1.16 8.64
C MET A 44 -20.27 -0.19 7.52
N LEU A 45 -20.02 -0.57 6.26
CA LEU A 45 -20.49 0.16 5.08
C LEU A 45 -22.02 0.24 5.05
N ALA A 46 -22.72 -0.89 5.16
CA ALA A 46 -24.17 -0.94 5.05
C ALA A 46 -24.92 -0.21 6.19
N ALA A 47 -24.33 -0.17 7.39
CA ALA A 47 -24.90 0.49 8.55
C ALA A 47 -24.42 1.96 8.70
N ASP A 48 -23.55 2.44 7.82
CA ASP A 48 -22.92 3.77 7.88
C ASP A 48 -22.25 4.06 9.24
N VAL A 49 -21.53 3.07 9.77
CA VAL A 49 -20.81 3.15 11.06
C VAL A 49 -19.35 2.69 10.94
N PHE A 50 -18.50 3.13 11.88
CA PHE A 50 -17.13 2.62 12.04
C PHE A 50 -16.96 2.18 13.50
N SER A 51 -16.86 0.87 13.74
CA SER A 51 -16.91 0.30 15.09
C SER A 51 -16.39 -1.14 15.14
N HIS A 52 -15.62 -1.48 16.16
CA HIS A 52 -15.27 -2.87 16.50
C HIS A 52 -16.48 -3.69 16.96
N THR A 53 -17.48 -3.03 17.56
CA THR A 53 -18.74 -3.65 17.96
C THR A 53 -19.65 -3.75 16.74
N GLY A 54 -19.93 -4.98 16.33
CA GLY A 54 -20.69 -5.30 15.12
C GLY A 54 -22.20 -5.37 15.36
N SER A 55 -22.91 -5.90 14.36
CA SER A 55 -24.37 -6.11 14.41
C SER A 55 -24.80 -6.81 15.69
N GLY A 56 -25.88 -6.33 16.31
CA GLY A 56 -26.43 -6.89 17.55
C GLY A 56 -25.50 -6.80 18.77
N GLY A 57 -24.44 -5.99 18.72
CA GLY A 57 -23.46 -5.89 19.81
C GLY A 57 -22.37 -6.97 19.77
N SER A 58 -22.19 -7.65 18.63
CA SER A 58 -21.20 -8.72 18.48
C SER A 58 -19.76 -8.19 18.61
N SER A 59 -18.90 -8.96 19.30
CA SER A 59 -17.46 -8.74 19.32
C SER A 59 -16.79 -9.41 18.12
N ALA A 60 -15.55 -9.00 17.78
CA ALA A 60 -14.76 -9.63 16.73
C ALA A 60 -14.61 -11.14 16.93
N THR A 61 -14.25 -11.57 18.16
CA THR A 61 -14.13 -12.99 18.50
C THR A 61 -15.45 -13.75 18.32
N GLN A 62 -16.60 -13.12 18.63
CA GLN A 62 -17.90 -13.74 18.41
C GLN A 62 -18.18 -13.90 16.91
N ARG A 63 -17.89 -12.88 16.09
CA ARG A 63 -18.01 -12.96 14.63
C ARG A 63 -17.12 -14.05 14.03
N MET A 64 -15.87 -14.18 14.48
CA MET A 64 -14.96 -15.25 14.07
C MET A 64 -15.56 -16.63 14.35
N LYS A 65 -16.11 -16.85 15.56
CA LYS A 65 -16.75 -18.12 15.92
C LYS A 65 -18.02 -18.39 15.12
N ASP A 66 -18.83 -17.37 14.88
CA ASP A 66 -20.07 -17.48 14.12
C ASP A 66 -19.79 -17.81 12.64
N ALA A 67 -18.65 -17.37 12.11
CA ALA A 67 -18.13 -17.76 10.80
C ALA A 67 -17.53 -19.18 10.78
N GLY A 68 -17.45 -19.87 11.91
CA GLY A 68 -16.97 -21.26 12.00
C GLY A 68 -15.61 -21.44 12.66
N TYR A 69 -14.86 -20.36 12.94
CA TYR A 69 -13.50 -20.45 13.47
C TYR A 69 -13.50 -21.10 14.87
N LEU A 70 -12.86 -22.26 14.96
CA LEU A 70 -12.87 -23.07 16.18
C LEU A 70 -11.77 -22.65 17.15
N LEU A 71 -12.16 -22.00 18.25
CA LEU A 71 -11.26 -21.69 19.35
C LEU A 71 -11.06 -22.92 20.26
N GLN A 72 -9.88 -23.53 20.19
CA GLN A 72 -9.54 -24.74 20.93
C GLN A 72 -8.17 -24.63 21.60
N GLY A 73 -8.04 -25.28 22.77
CA GLY A 73 -6.78 -25.33 23.52
C GLY A 73 -6.26 -23.93 23.86
N SER A 74 -4.98 -23.67 23.54
CA SER A 74 -4.39 -22.33 23.66
C SER A 74 -4.77 -21.49 22.44
N TRP A 75 -5.54 -20.43 22.67
CA TRP A 75 -5.98 -19.52 21.62
C TRP A 75 -5.76 -18.04 21.98
N ALA A 76 -5.75 -17.19 20.96
CA ALA A 76 -5.72 -15.74 21.05
C ALA A 76 -6.41 -15.16 19.81
N THR A 77 -7.07 -14.01 19.94
CA THR A 77 -7.70 -13.28 18.82
C THR A 77 -7.43 -11.78 18.91
N GLY A 78 -7.41 -11.08 17.79
CA GLY A 78 -7.32 -9.61 17.72
C GLY A 78 -8.03 -9.08 16.49
N GLU A 79 -8.39 -7.79 16.50
CA GLU A 79 -9.00 -7.12 15.36
C GLU A 79 -8.37 -5.75 15.16
N ASN A 80 -8.09 -5.42 13.90
CA ASN A 80 -7.88 -4.05 13.44
C ASN A 80 -8.96 -3.69 12.43
N ILE A 81 -9.38 -2.43 12.41
CA ILE A 81 -10.23 -1.87 11.37
C ILE A 81 -9.67 -0.52 10.92
N ALA A 82 -9.84 -0.20 9.65
CA ALA A 82 -9.48 1.11 9.11
C ALA A 82 -10.37 1.44 7.92
N TRP A 83 -10.55 2.73 7.63
CA TRP A 83 -11.14 3.14 6.36
C TRP A 83 -10.55 4.46 5.86
N ALA A 84 -10.67 4.66 4.54
CA ALA A 84 -10.29 5.90 3.87
C ALA A 84 -11.21 6.12 2.66
N THR A 85 -11.49 7.39 2.35
CA THR A 85 -12.15 7.75 1.09
C THR A 85 -11.31 7.30 -0.10
N THR A 86 -11.92 6.60 -1.05
CA THR A 86 -11.23 6.15 -2.26
C THR A 86 -11.04 7.30 -3.23
N ARG A 87 -9.96 7.23 -4.01
CA ARG A 87 -9.67 8.14 -5.12
C ARG A 87 -9.70 7.37 -6.44
N ALA A 88 -9.23 6.13 -6.40
CA ALA A 88 -9.26 5.01 -7.34
C ALA A 88 -9.56 5.31 -8.84
N PRO A 89 -8.64 5.95 -9.60
CA PRO A 89 -8.72 5.97 -11.06
C PRO A 89 -8.23 4.67 -11.76
N ALA A 90 -7.53 3.76 -11.06
CA ALA A 90 -6.92 2.56 -11.68
C ALA A 90 -6.93 1.26 -10.82
N GLY A 91 -7.63 1.24 -9.68
CA GLY A 91 -7.65 0.12 -8.73
C GLY A 91 -7.63 0.62 -7.29
N TYR A 92 -7.47 -0.31 -6.32
CA TYR A 92 -7.49 -0.02 -4.88
C TYR A 92 -6.16 -0.33 -4.15
N GLN A 93 -5.08 -0.60 -4.89
CA GLN A 93 -3.78 -0.95 -4.32
C GLN A 93 -3.22 0.18 -3.44
N ASP A 94 -3.31 1.43 -3.92
CA ASP A 94 -2.88 2.61 -3.18
C ASP A 94 -3.69 2.79 -1.89
N GLU A 95 -5.02 2.62 -1.96
CA GLU A 95 -5.88 2.66 -0.78
C GLU A 95 -5.52 1.55 0.24
N VAL A 96 -5.24 0.33 -0.21
CA VAL A 96 -4.81 -0.77 0.68
C VAL A 96 -3.48 -0.44 1.35
N LYS A 97 -2.50 0.06 0.60
CA LYS A 97 -1.18 0.45 1.12
C LYS A 97 -1.31 1.60 2.14
N LEU A 98 -2.15 2.58 1.85
CA LEU A 98 -2.44 3.69 2.76
C LEU A 98 -3.06 3.18 4.07
N LEU A 99 -4.10 2.34 3.99
CA LEU A 99 -4.76 1.78 5.16
C LEU A 99 -3.80 0.96 6.03
N HIS A 100 -2.98 0.10 5.41
CA HIS A 100 -1.95 -0.65 6.11
C HIS A 100 -0.94 0.27 6.83
N THR A 101 -0.45 1.30 6.13
CA THR A 101 0.51 2.27 6.70
C THR A 101 -0.09 2.97 7.93
N ASN A 102 -1.36 3.37 7.86
CA ASN A 102 -2.04 4.01 8.98
C ASN A 102 -2.22 3.07 10.18
N LEU A 103 -2.57 1.81 9.94
CA LEU A 103 -2.62 0.79 11.00
C LEU A 103 -1.24 0.58 11.65
N MET A 104 -0.16 0.58 10.87
CA MET A 104 1.21 0.47 11.39
C MET A 104 1.68 1.71 12.18
N ASN A 105 1.10 2.87 11.91
CA ASN A 105 1.37 4.12 12.63
C ASN A 105 0.53 4.28 13.92
N SER A 106 -0.55 3.50 14.08
CA SER A 106 -1.30 3.42 15.35
C SER A 106 -0.69 2.38 16.28
N SER A 107 -0.27 2.80 17.46
CA SER A 107 0.36 1.90 18.45
C SER A 107 -0.50 0.68 18.81
N GLY A 108 -1.82 0.84 18.97
CA GLY A 108 -2.74 -0.25 19.29
C GLY A 108 -2.88 -1.25 18.15
N HIS A 109 -3.06 -0.76 16.92
CA HIS A 109 -3.21 -1.61 15.73
C HIS A 109 -1.90 -2.30 15.34
N ARG A 110 -0.78 -1.56 15.41
CA ARG A 110 0.57 -2.09 15.23
C ARG A 110 0.87 -3.22 16.22
N ALA A 111 0.40 -3.11 17.46
CA ALA A 111 0.59 -4.17 18.46
C ALA A 111 -0.09 -5.48 18.04
N ASN A 112 -1.27 -5.43 17.39
CA ASN A 112 -1.92 -6.62 16.82
C ASN A 112 -1.13 -7.15 15.61
N LEU A 113 -0.80 -6.28 14.65
CA LEU A 113 -0.08 -6.61 13.42
C LEU A 113 1.24 -7.33 13.69
N LEU A 114 1.99 -6.88 14.70
CA LEU A 114 3.31 -7.42 15.05
C LEU A 114 3.28 -8.46 16.17
N ASN A 115 2.09 -8.83 16.67
CA ASN A 115 1.99 -9.78 17.78
C ASN A 115 2.53 -11.17 17.34
N PRO A 116 3.61 -11.68 17.99
CA PRO A 116 4.22 -12.94 17.60
C PRO A 116 3.36 -14.16 17.95
N ASN A 117 2.34 -14.00 18.80
CA ASN A 117 1.45 -15.09 19.18
C ASN A 117 0.45 -15.46 18.09
N PHE A 118 0.08 -14.53 17.20
CA PHE A 118 -0.82 -14.84 16.08
C PHE A 118 -0.11 -15.67 15.02
N ARG A 119 -0.88 -16.56 14.39
CA ARG A 119 -0.45 -17.51 13.34
C ARG A 119 -1.32 -17.43 12.09
N GLU A 120 -2.55 -16.99 12.25
CA GLU A 120 -3.55 -16.95 11.20
C GLU A 120 -4.14 -15.55 11.13
N VAL A 121 -4.64 -15.20 9.95
CA VAL A 121 -5.36 -13.94 9.73
C VAL A 121 -6.48 -14.14 8.73
N GLY A 122 -7.57 -13.43 8.98
CA GLY A 122 -8.60 -13.17 7.99
C GLY A 122 -8.62 -11.71 7.61
N LEU A 123 -8.68 -11.42 6.32
CA LEU A 123 -8.68 -10.05 5.80
C LEU A 123 -9.97 -9.81 5.03
N GLY A 124 -10.54 -8.63 5.21
CA GLY A 124 -11.70 -8.16 4.46
C GLY A 124 -11.50 -6.75 3.94
N VAL A 125 -11.22 -6.64 2.64
CA VAL A 125 -11.08 -5.36 1.91
C VAL A 125 -12.36 -5.12 1.13
N GLU A 126 -13.13 -4.11 1.51
CA GLU A 126 -14.44 -3.81 0.90
C GLU A 126 -14.52 -2.33 0.51
N VAL A 127 -15.18 -2.04 -0.61
CA VAL A 127 -15.40 -0.67 -1.08
C VAL A 127 -16.90 -0.42 -1.19
N GLY A 128 -17.35 0.72 -0.68
CA GLY A 128 -18.75 1.11 -0.75
C GLY A 128 -18.96 2.58 -0.40
N ASP A 129 -20.21 3.01 -0.42
CA ASP A 129 -20.58 4.33 0.11
C ASP A 129 -20.47 4.33 1.64
N TYR A 130 -19.78 5.34 2.16
CA TYR A 130 -19.74 5.65 3.59
C TYR A 130 -19.86 7.15 3.75
N LYS A 131 -20.89 7.60 4.47
CA LYS A 131 -21.21 9.02 4.66
C LYS A 131 -21.24 9.82 3.35
N GLY A 132 -21.81 9.22 2.29
CA GLY A 132 -21.94 9.84 0.97
C GLY A 132 -20.65 9.91 0.15
N ARG A 133 -19.63 9.13 0.51
CA ARG A 133 -18.34 9.05 -0.19
C ARG A 133 -17.95 7.60 -0.44
N SER A 134 -17.48 7.32 -1.65
CA SER A 134 -16.84 6.03 -1.96
C SER A 134 -15.63 5.85 -1.05
N SER A 135 -15.60 4.76 -0.28
CA SER A 135 -14.65 4.52 0.78
C SER A 135 -14.21 3.06 0.81
N ALA A 136 -12.92 2.84 1.02
CA ALA A 136 -12.33 1.51 1.23
C ALA A 136 -12.27 1.24 2.74
N PHE A 137 -12.73 0.05 3.13
CA PHE A 137 -12.72 -0.47 4.48
C PHE A 137 -11.84 -1.71 4.55
N VAL A 138 -11.04 -1.80 5.60
CA VAL A 138 -10.23 -2.96 5.94
C VAL A 138 -10.65 -3.45 7.32
N THR A 139 -10.89 -4.75 7.43
CA THR A 139 -10.93 -5.47 8.70
C THR A 139 -9.85 -6.55 8.69
N GLU A 140 -9.01 -6.59 9.72
CA GLU A 140 -7.97 -7.61 9.92
C GLU A 140 -8.28 -8.41 11.19
N ASN A 141 -8.66 -9.68 11.03
CA ASN A 141 -8.99 -10.59 12.12
C ASN A 141 -7.83 -11.55 12.37
N PHE A 142 -7.07 -11.31 13.43
CA PHE A 142 -5.91 -12.13 13.78
C PHE A 142 -6.29 -13.24 14.73
N ALA A 143 -5.66 -14.41 14.58
CA ALA A 143 -5.85 -15.48 15.53
C ALA A 143 -4.66 -16.43 15.70
N LYS A 144 -4.74 -17.19 16.79
CA LYS A 144 -4.06 -18.46 17.00
C LYS A 144 -5.08 -19.39 17.63
N THR A 145 -5.19 -20.61 17.12
CA THR A 145 -5.90 -21.71 17.78
C THR A 145 -5.02 -22.96 17.83
N GLY A 146 -5.13 -23.74 18.91
CA GLY A 146 -4.37 -24.97 19.08
C GLY A 146 -2.84 -24.81 18.94
N SER A 147 -2.24 -25.75 18.20
CA SER A 147 -0.78 -25.88 18.04
C SER A 147 -0.32 -25.92 16.58
N ASP A 148 -1.24 -25.76 15.62
CA ASP A 148 -0.92 -25.94 14.21
C ASP A 148 0.03 -24.85 13.70
N THR A 149 0.88 -25.26 12.77
CA THR A 149 1.91 -24.44 12.14
C THR A 149 1.76 -24.52 10.64
N PHE A 150 1.98 -23.40 9.99
CA PHE A 150 1.65 -23.23 8.58
C PHE A 150 2.93 -23.03 7.76
N LEU A 151 3.02 -23.77 6.65
CA LEU A 151 3.78 -23.32 5.49
C LEU A 151 2.84 -22.44 4.67
N THR A 152 3.21 -21.18 4.46
CA THR A 152 2.44 -20.25 3.63
C THR A 152 3.34 -19.59 2.59
N GLY A 153 2.77 -18.84 1.67
CA GLY A 153 3.49 -18.07 0.67
C GLY A 153 2.59 -17.66 -0.48
N VAL A 154 3.19 -16.99 -1.45
CA VAL A 154 2.55 -16.58 -2.70
C VAL A 154 3.37 -17.05 -3.89
N ALA A 155 2.69 -17.48 -4.95
CA ALA A 155 3.30 -17.69 -6.26
C ALA A 155 2.92 -16.53 -7.17
N PHE A 156 3.91 -15.82 -7.73
CA PHE A 156 3.68 -14.64 -8.56
C PHE A 156 4.77 -14.46 -9.63
N ASP A 157 4.39 -13.75 -10.69
CA ASP A 157 5.26 -13.30 -11.79
C ASP A 157 5.56 -11.81 -11.55
N ASP A 158 6.77 -11.50 -11.12
CA ASP A 158 7.23 -10.17 -10.69
C ASP A 158 7.48 -9.28 -11.92
N ARG A 159 6.52 -8.42 -12.23
CA ARG A 159 6.50 -7.66 -13.49
C ARG A 159 7.29 -6.38 -13.41
N ASP A 160 7.43 -5.80 -12.23
CA ASP A 160 8.13 -4.56 -12.01
C ASP A 160 9.56 -4.76 -11.46
N GLY A 161 9.88 -5.98 -11.02
CA GLY A 161 11.21 -6.41 -10.60
C GLY A 161 11.54 -6.07 -9.14
N ASP A 162 10.54 -5.73 -8.32
CA ASP A 162 10.73 -5.34 -6.93
C ASP A 162 10.79 -6.53 -5.95
N ARG A 163 10.48 -7.75 -6.45
CA ARG A 163 10.43 -9.02 -5.72
C ARG A 163 9.37 -9.05 -4.62
N PHE A 164 8.36 -8.22 -4.74
CA PHE A 164 7.19 -8.14 -3.89
C PHE A 164 5.94 -8.43 -4.71
N TYR A 165 4.90 -8.94 -4.06
CA TYR A 165 3.67 -9.25 -4.76
C TYR A 165 2.89 -7.96 -5.01
N ASP A 166 2.42 -7.76 -6.23
CA ASP A 166 1.40 -6.78 -6.55
C ASP A 166 0.08 -7.40 -7.06
N PRO A 167 -1.06 -6.71 -6.85
CA PRO A 167 -2.34 -7.13 -7.41
C PRO A 167 -2.26 -7.37 -8.92
N GLY A 168 -2.53 -8.61 -9.32
CA GLY A 168 -2.52 -9.03 -10.73
C GLY A 168 -1.29 -9.83 -11.16
N GLU A 169 -0.31 -10.03 -10.27
CA GLU A 169 0.87 -10.87 -10.51
C GLU A 169 0.69 -12.33 -10.07
N GLY A 170 -0.35 -12.59 -9.28
CA GLY A 170 -0.65 -13.89 -8.71
C GLY A 170 -0.79 -15.01 -9.73
N LEU A 171 -0.13 -16.13 -9.45
CA LEU A 171 -0.19 -17.34 -10.25
C LEU A 171 -1.09 -18.38 -9.59
N GLY A 172 -2.32 -18.47 -10.10
CA GLY A 172 -3.28 -19.46 -9.64
C GLY A 172 -3.06 -20.86 -10.18
N SER A 173 -3.72 -21.82 -9.53
CA SER A 173 -3.71 -23.24 -9.95
C SER A 173 -2.34 -23.92 -9.93
N ILE A 174 -1.34 -23.36 -9.26
CA ILE A 174 -0.05 -24.01 -9.04
C ILE A 174 -0.19 -25.01 -7.91
N ALA A 175 0.10 -26.29 -8.20
CA ALA A 175 0.12 -27.33 -7.19
C ALA A 175 1.36 -27.17 -6.29
N VAL A 176 1.11 -27.08 -4.98
CA VAL A 176 2.14 -27.01 -3.95
C VAL A 176 2.11 -28.31 -3.15
N THR A 177 3.20 -29.09 -3.24
CA THR A 177 3.31 -30.40 -2.59
C THR A 177 4.46 -30.41 -1.59
N ALA A 178 4.19 -30.64 -0.31
CA ALA A 178 5.20 -30.81 0.72
C ALA A 178 5.35 -32.30 1.07
N LYS A 179 6.54 -32.87 0.82
CA LYS A 179 6.86 -34.26 1.14
C LYS A 179 7.90 -34.34 2.26
N ASN A 180 7.63 -35.07 3.33
CA ASN A 180 8.62 -35.28 4.39
C ASN A 180 9.50 -36.51 4.15
N SER A 181 10.54 -36.68 4.98
CA SER A 181 11.47 -37.82 4.92
C SER A 181 10.81 -39.19 5.16
N ALA A 182 9.69 -39.23 5.88
CA ALA A 182 8.88 -40.43 6.07
C ALA A 182 8.00 -40.78 4.85
N GLY A 183 8.04 -39.95 3.80
CA GLY A 183 7.28 -40.16 2.57
C GLY A 183 5.83 -39.67 2.62
N GLN A 184 5.39 -39.03 3.70
CA GLN A 184 4.07 -38.41 3.80
C GLN A 184 4.02 -37.18 2.88
N VAL A 185 2.90 -37.01 2.20
CA VAL A 185 2.70 -35.96 1.20
C VAL A 185 1.49 -35.13 1.58
N PHE A 186 1.69 -33.82 1.65
CA PHE A 186 0.68 -32.79 1.89
C PHE A 186 0.56 -31.94 0.64
N LYS A 187 -0.65 -31.52 0.28
CA LYS A 187 -0.91 -30.83 -0.98
C LYS A 187 -1.88 -29.68 -0.78
N THR A 188 -1.60 -28.58 -1.44
CA THR A 188 -2.53 -27.46 -1.66
C THR A 188 -2.36 -26.95 -3.08
N THR A 189 -3.16 -25.98 -3.46
CA THR A 189 -3.06 -25.27 -4.73
C THR A 189 -3.13 -23.78 -4.46
N THR A 190 -2.36 -23.00 -5.19
CA THR A 190 -2.43 -21.53 -5.09
C THR A 190 -3.81 -21.01 -5.50
N SER A 191 -4.29 -19.99 -4.79
CA SER A 191 -5.51 -19.25 -5.13
C SER A 191 -5.33 -18.48 -6.44
N ALA A 192 -6.39 -17.89 -6.99
CA ALA A 192 -6.27 -17.02 -8.18
C ALA A 192 -5.27 -15.86 -7.95
N ALA A 193 -5.18 -15.36 -6.72
CA ALA A 193 -4.21 -14.34 -6.31
C ALA A 193 -2.80 -14.90 -6.04
N GLY A 194 -2.56 -16.20 -6.18
CA GLY A 194 -1.26 -16.84 -6.01
C GLY A 194 -0.98 -17.33 -4.58
N GLY A 195 -1.76 -16.91 -3.59
CA GLY A 195 -1.58 -17.27 -2.19
C GLY A 195 -1.83 -18.75 -1.90
N TYR A 196 -1.10 -19.31 -0.94
CA TYR A 196 -1.33 -20.67 -0.46
C TYR A 196 -0.94 -20.83 1.02
N ASP A 197 -1.51 -21.86 1.63
CA ASP A 197 -1.22 -22.29 2.99
C ASP A 197 -1.34 -23.83 3.12
N LEU A 198 -0.56 -24.38 4.04
CA LEU A 198 -0.51 -25.80 4.37
C LEU A 198 -0.22 -25.97 5.86
N VAL A 199 -1.13 -26.63 6.57
CA VAL A 199 -0.85 -27.11 7.94
C VAL A 199 0.16 -28.25 7.87
N LEU A 200 1.33 -28.04 8.46
CA LEU A 200 2.40 -29.03 8.55
C LEU A 200 2.82 -29.22 10.00
N LYS A 201 3.09 -30.47 10.39
CA LYS A 201 3.70 -30.77 11.69
C LYS A 201 5.20 -30.48 11.65
N PRO A 202 5.88 -30.39 12.81
CA PRO A 202 7.32 -30.17 12.83
C PRO A 202 8.07 -31.23 12.02
N GLY A 203 9.01 -30.79 11.19
CA GLY A 203 9.78 -31.67 10.32
C GLY A 203 10.40 -30.96 9.12
N THR A 204 11.21 -31.68 8.36
CA THR A 204 11.81 -31.20 7.12
C THR A 204 11.03 -31.73 5.92
N TYR A 205 10.73 -30.84 4.99
CA TYR A 205 9.89 -31.07 3.83
C TYR A 205 10.62 -30.65 2.55
N THR A 206 10.53 -31.46 1.52
CA THR A 206 10.76 -31.02 0.14
C THR A 206 9.44 -30.47 -0.39
N VAL A 207 9.36 -29.16 -0.52
CA VAL A 207 8.24 -28.44 -1.12
C VAL A 207 8.47 -28.37 -2.61
N THR A 208 7.47 -28.77 -3.38
CA THR A 208 7.49 -28.81 -4.84
C THR A 208 6.37 -27.94 -5.37
N PHE A 209 6.71 -27.02 -6.27
CA PHE A 209 5.77 -26.25 -7.06
C PHE A 209 5.70 -26.82 -8.47
N SER A 210 4.49 -27.04 -8.98
CA SER A 210 4.28 -27.56 -10.33
C SER A 210 2.94 -27.11 -10.88
N GLY A 211 2.90 -26.79 -12.17
CA GLY A 211 1.69 -26.42 -12.91
C GLY A 211 1.85 -26.78 -14.39
N ALA A 212 0.80 -26.58 -15.18
CA ALA A 212 0.86 -26.87 -16.62
C ALA A 212 1.89 -26.00 -17.35
N ASP A 213 1.99 -24.73 -16.93
CA ASP A 213 2.75 -23.72 -17.66
C ASP A 213 4.08 -23.34 -16.97
N ILE A 214 4.38 -23.91 -15.80
CA ILE A 214 5.64 -23.66 -15.08
C ILE A 214 6.54 -24.90 -15.03
N ALA A 215 7.84 -24.66 -15.10
CA ALA A 215 8.85 -25.63 -14.76
C ALA A 215 8.75 -26.00 -13.29
N LYS A 216 8.91 -27.30 -13.02
CA LYS A 216 8.89 -27.81 -11.65
C LYS A 216 10.00 -27.18 -10.82
N SER A 217 9.63 -26.57 -9.70
CA SER A 217 10.56 -25.98 -8.72
C SER A 217 10.50 -26.73 -7.40
N THR A 218 11.64 -26.85 -6.70
CA THR A 218 11.71 -27.51 -5.39
C THR A 218 12.50 -26.70 -4.38
N LYS A 219 11.99 -26.61 -3.15
CA LYS A 219 12.64 -25.96 -2.01
C LYS A 219 12.62 -26.88 -0.80
N THR A 220 13.69 -26.88 0.00
CA THR A 220 13.71 -27.60 1.28
C THR A 220 13.30 -26.65 2.39
N VAL A 221 12.34 -27.06 3.21
CA VAL A 221 11.78 -26.24 4.29
C VAL A 221 11.78 -27.03 5.58
N THR A 222 12.13 -26.38 6.69
CA THR A 222 11.99 -26.97 8.03
C THR A 222 10.89 -26.24 8.78
N ILE A 223 9.85 -26.97 9.15
CA ILE A 223 8.76 -26.49 10.01
C ILE A 223 9.10 -26.84 11.46
N GLY A 224 9.09 -25.84 12.32
CA GLY A 224 9.31 -25.98 13.77
C GLY A 224 8.03 -25.69 14.54
N THR A 225 8.11 -24.77 15.49
CA THR A 225 6.96 -24.28 16.29
C THR A 225 6.37 -22.97 15.77
N LYS A 226 6.95 -22.43 14.70
CA LYS A 226 6.55 -21.19 14.03
C LYS A 226 6.14 -21.47 12.59
N ASN A 227 5.27 -20.62 12.05
CA ASN A 227 4.97 -20.57 10.64
C ASN A 227 6.21 -20.23 9.82
N VAL A 228 6.20 -20.67 8.56
CA VAL A 228 7.27 -20.41 7.59
C VAL A 228 6.66 -19.93 6.29
N LYS A 229 7.19 -18.85 5.73
CA LYS A 229 6.79 -18.30 4.43
C LYS A 229 7.80 -18.73 3.37
N VAL A 230 7.30 -19.20 2.23
CA VAL A 230 8.11 -19.57 1.07
C VAL A 230 7.40 -19.13 -0.19
N ASP A 231 7.98 -18.19 -0.92
CA ASP A 231 7.36 -17.71 -2.15
C ASP A 231 7.89 -18.45 -3.37
N LEU A 232 7.09 -18.48 -4.44
CA LEU A 232 7.54 -18.82 -5.78
C LEU A 232 7.49 -17.56 -6.62
N VAL A 233 8.67 -16.96 -6.83
CA VAL A 233 8.85 -15.72 -7.61
C VAL A 233 9.48 -16.09 -8.95
N ASP A 234 8.95 -15.56 -10.05
CA ASP A 234 9.42 -15.75 -11.42
C ASP A 234 9.70 -17.20 -11.80
N PRO A 235 8.68 -18.09 -11.69
CA PRO A 235 8.88 -19.47 -12.10
C PRO A 235 9.20 -19.53 -13.59
N THR A 236 10.23 -20.29 -13.95
CA THR A 236 10.56 -20.54 -15.35
C THR A 236 9.37 -21.15 -16.07
N MET A 237 8.95 -20.56 -17.18
CA MET A 237 7.80 -21.01 -17.95
C MET A 237 8.14 -22.18 -18.88
N THR A 238 7.26 -23.18 -18.96
CA THR A 238 7.39 -24.33 -19.88
C THR A 238 6.66 -24.13 -21.20
N SER A 239 5.66 -23.24 -21.26
CA SER A 239 5.00 -22.84 -22.51
C SER A 239 4.31 -21.48 -22.36
N GLY A 240 4.55 -20.56 -23.30
CA GLY A 240 3.86 -19.26 -23.38
C GLY A 240 4.07 -18.31 -22.20
N THR A 241 3.45 -17.13 -22.29
CA THR A 241 3.35 -16.13 -21.20
C THR A 241 2.08 -16.41 -20.40
N LEU A 242 2.15 -16.36 -19.06
CA LEU A 242 0.98 -16.55 -18.19
C LEU A 242 -0.07 -15.47 -18.49
N SER A 243 -1.30 -15.87 -18.83
CA SER A 243 -2.43 -14.96 -18.66
C SER A 243 -2.78 -14.95 -17.18
N ALA A 244 -2.42 -13.88 -16.48
CA ALA A 244 -2.98 -13.60 -15.16
C ALA A 244 -4.49 -13.68 -15.26
N THR A 245 -5.10 -14.50 -14.42
CA THR A 245 -6.55 -14.49 -14.30
C THR A 245 -6.89 -13.24 -13.50
N ALA A 246 -7.07 -12.11 -14.18
CA ALA A 246 -7.72 -10.97 -13.58
C ALA A 246 -9.09 -11.47 -13.11
N ALA A 247 -9.26 -11.63 -11.79
CA ALA A 247 -10.58 -11.72 -11.23
C ALA A 247 -11.24 -10.38 -11.56
N THR A 248 -12.09 -10.38 -12.60
CA THR A 248 -12.98 -9.27 -12.84
C THR A 248 -13.85 -9.19 -11.59
N ASP A 249 -13.66 -8.13 -10.79
CA ASP A 249 -14.65 -7.72 -9.81
C ASP A 249 -16.01 -7.73 -10.52
N VAL A 250 -16.93 -8.54 -10.00
CA VAL A 250 -18.33 -8.47 -10.43
C VAL A 250 -18.84 -7.12 -9.91
N PRO A 251 -19.16 -6.14 -10.77
CA PRO A 251 -19.80 -4.94 -10.29
C PRO A 251 -21.18 -5.32 -9.78
N ALA A 252 -21.55 -4.85 -8.59
CA ALA A 252 -22.96 -4.77 -8.23
C ALA A 252 -23.68 -3.85 -9.26
N PRO A 253 -24.94 -4.14 -9.64
CA PRO A 253 -25.55 -3.56 -10.83
C PRO A 253 -25.92 -2.07 -10.68
N ASP A 254 -25.56 -1.32 -11.72
CA ASP A 254 -26.05 -0.04 -12.25
C ASP A 254 -26.42 1.13 -11.32
N ALA A 255 -25.60 2.19 -11.42
CA ALA A 255 -26.08 3.57 -11.41
C ALA A 255 -25.72 4.24 -12.76
N ALA A 256 -26.73 4.83 -13.40
CA ALA A 256 -26.70 5.33 -14.78
C ALA A 256 -25.59 6.38 -15.07
N PRO A 257 -25.09 6.47 -16.32
CA PRO A 257 -23.96 7.33 -16.67
C PRO A 257 -24.35 8.81 -16.75
N VAL A 258 -23.57 9.66 -16.08
CA VAL A 258 -23.58 11.12 -16.28
C VAL A 258 -22.58 11.45 -17.40
N GLN A 259 -23.05 12.12 -18.45
CA GLN A 259 -22.25 12.47 -19.63
C GLN A 259 -21.11 13.45 -19.29
N ALA A 260 -19.91 13.16 -19.82
CA ALA A 260 -18.77 14.08 -19.79
C ALA A 260 -18.92 15.19 -20.87
N PRO A 261 -18.47 16.43 -20.59
CA PRO A 261 -18.46 17.48 -21.60
C PRO A 261 -17.31 17.26 -22.60
N VAL A 262 -17.66 17.37 -23.87
CA VAL A 262 -16.76 17.34 -25.04
C VAL A 262 -15.82 18.56 -25.05
N ALA A 263 -14.52 18.30 -25.23
CA ALA A 263 -13.54 19.35 -25.52
C ALA A 263 -13.47 19.61 -27.04
N SER A 264 -13.59 20.89 -27.41
CA SER A 264 -13.45 21.38 -28.79
C SER A 264 -11.99 21.56 -29.19
N ASP A 265 -11.76 21.25 -30.46
CA ASP A 265 -10.54 21.30 -31.27
C ASP A 265 -9.76 22.64 -31.24
N ALA A 266 -8.42 22.56 -31.26
CA ALA A 266 -7.53 23.61 -31.79
C ALA A 266 -6.12 23.05 -32.05
N SER A 267 -5.74 23.08 -33.33
CA SER A 267 -4.43 22.78 -33.90
C SER A 267 -3.64 24.08 -34.13
N ASP A 268 -2.35 24.10 -33.77
CA ASP A 268 -1.33 25.04 -34.26
C ASP A 268 0.08 24.48 -33.91
N GLY A 269 1.03 24.66 -34.83
CA GLY A 269 2.33 24.02 -34.90
C GLY A 269 3.46 24.71 -34.11
N SER A 270 4.44 23.88 -33.75
CA SER A 270 5.86 24.15 -33.48
C SER A 270 6.27 25.29 -32.51
N ALA A 271 6.77 24.90 -31.32
CA ALA A 271 7.86 25.60 -30.63
C ALA A 271 8.63 24.68 -29.65
N ASN A 272 9.94 24.93 -29.57
CA ASN A 272 11.06 24.27 -28.87
C ASN A 272 10.82 23.89 -27.37
N PRO A 273 11.31 22.75 -26.84
CA PRO A 273 10.94 22.23 -25.51
C PRO A 273 11.68 22.85 -24.30
N THR A 274 12.41 23.96 -24.46
CA THR A 274 13.25 24.54 -23.38
C THR A 274 12.69 25.81 -22.74
N SER A 275 11.39 26.10 -22.87
CA SER A 275 10.79 27.28 -22.21
C SER A 275 9.78 26.91 -21.13
N ASN A 276 9.94 27.49 -19.94
CA ASN A 276 9.06 27.37 -18.77
C ASN A 276 7.67 28.03 -18.96
N ALA A 277 7.29 28.37 -20.20
CA ALA A 277 6.02 28.99 -20.56
C ALA A 277 4.81 28.10 -20.22
N TRP A 278 5.01 26.78 -20.16
CA TRP A 278 3.97 25.83 -19.78
C TRP A 278 3.61 25.93 -18.28
N LEU A 279 4.58 26.21 -17.40
CA LEU A 279 4.37 26.39 -15.96
C LEU A 279 3.52 27.62 -15.66
N ALA A 280 3.80 28.76 -16.32
CA ALA A 280 3.00 29.98 -16.17
C ALA A 280 1.54 29.78 -16.63
N LYS A 281 1.33 29.00 -17.71
CA LYS A 281 0.00 28.67 -18.23
C LYS A 281 -0.74 27.68 -17.30
N PHE A 282 0.00 26.76 -16.69
CA PHE A 282 -0.48 25.78 -15.71
C PHE A 282 -0.95 26.43 -14.39
N PHE A 283 -0.21 27.43 -13.86
CA PHE A 283 -0.61 28.16 -12.65
C PHE A 283 -1.78 29.14 -12.89
N LYS A 284 -1.87 29.75 -14.08
CA LYS A 284 -3.03 30.60 -14.45
C LYS A 284 -4.34 29.80 -14.61
N GLN A 285 -4.28 28.54 -15.02
CA GLN A 285 -5.46 27.69 -15.19
C GLN A 285 -5.97 27.02 -13.91
N SER A 286 -5.12 26.87 -12.89
CA SER A 286 -5.46 26.20 -11.62
C SER A 286 -6.09 27.12 -10.57
N GLY A 287 -6.21 28.42 -10.85
CA GLY A 287 -7.00 29.38 -10.07
C GLY A 287 -6.58 29.57 -8.60
N THR A 288 -5.44 29.01 -8.18
CA THR A 288 -5.07 28.89 -6.75
C THR A 288 -3.97 29.85 -6.30
N LEU A 289 -3.31 30.59 -7.19
CA LEU A 289 -2.29 31.59 -6.84
C LEU A 289 -2.25 32.75 -7.85
N SER A 290 -1.96 33.97 -7.38
CA SER A 290 -1.80 35.16 -8.22
C SER A 290 -0.37 35.22 -8.78
N ALA A 291 -0.21 35.26 -10.10
CA ALA A 291 1.07 35.52 -10.76
C ALA A 291 1.07 36.92 -11.39
N SER A 292 2.10 37.74 -11.13
CA SER A 292 2.29 39.02 -11.82
C SER A 292 3.18 38.86 -13.05
N ASP A 293 2.72 39.37 -14.19
CA ASP A 293 3.45 39.33 -15.46
C ASP A 293 4.46 40.50 -15.54
N GLY A 294 5.76 40.24 -15.40
CA GLY A 294 6.80 41.22 -15.78
C GLY A 294 8.19 40.97 -15.20
N ASP A 295 9.22 41.07 -16.06
CA ASP A 295 10.66 40.91 -15.78
C ASP A 295 11.28 42.02 -14.89
N GLY A 296 10.55 42.50 -13.88
CA GLY A 296 11.01 43.51 -12.94
C GLY A 296 10.73 43.08 -11.51
N ALA A 297 11.70 43.30 -10.61
CA ALA A 297 11.70 42.89 -9.21
C ALA A 297 10.30 42.98 -8.53
N PRO A 298 9.81 41.91 -7.87
CA PRO A 298 8.46 41.90 -7.34
C PRO A 298 8.33 42.73 -6.05
N VAL A 299 7.31 43.59 -6.04
CA VAL A 299 6.83 44.35 -4.89
C VAL A 299 5.96 43.44 -4.02
N ALA A 300 6.15 43.49 -2.71
CA ALA A 300 5.36 42.73 -1.73
C ALA A 300 3.86 43.09 -1.84
N GLY A 301 3.06 42.17 -2.36
CA GLY A 301 1.60 42.22 -2.28
C GLY A 301 1.13 41.70 -0.93
N ASN A 302 0.32 42.49 -0.22
CA ASN A 302 -0.32 42.10 1.03
C ASN A 302 -1.20 40.84 0.84
N GLY A 303 -0.82 39.72 1.45
CA GLY A 303 -1.65 38.52 1.58
C GLY A 303 -0.85 37.31 2.07
N ASP A 304 -1.47 36.52 2.97
CA ASP A 304 -0.89 35.40 3.74
C ASP A 304 -0.50 34.14 2.92
N HIS A 305 0.10 34.30 1.74
CA HIS A 305 0.52 33.17 0.90
C HIS A 305 2.01 33.23 0.54
N PRO A 306 2.72 32.09 0.47
CA PRO A 306 4.11 32.04 0.05
C PRO A 306 4.23 32.50 -1.41
N ALA A 307 5.16 33.42 -1.66
CA ALA A 307 5.39 33.97 -2.99
C ALA A 307 6.59 33.28 -3.67
N PHE A 308 6.36 32.76 -4.87
CA PHE A 308 7.42 32.29 -5.77
C PHE A 308 7.61 33.30 -6.89
N ALA A 309 8.86 33.72 -7.10
CA ALA A 309 9.24 34.59 -8.20
C ALA A 309 10.27 33.88 -9.08
N PRO A 310 10.01 33.68 -10.38
CA PRO A 310 11.03 33.23 -11.31
C PRO A 310 12.02 34.38 -11.56
N GLY A 311 13.31 34.14 -11.38
CA GLY A 311 14.37 35.08 -11.73
C GLY A 311 15.41 34.36 -12.58
N GLY A 312 15.29 34.41 -13.91
CA GLY A 312 16.18 33.67 -14.81
C GLY A 312 16.13 32.15 -14.59
N ASP A 313 17.30 31.51 -14.51
CA ASP A 313 17.46 30.04 -14.37
C ASP A 313 17.43 29.55 -12.90
N GLU A 314 17.07 30.41 -11.93
CA GLU A 314 17.04 30.07 -10.50
C GLU A 314 15.64 30.17 -9.86
N LEU A 315 15.40 29.30 -8.89
CA LEU A 315 14.19 29.21 -8.06
C LEU A 315 14.50 29.76 -6.66
N HIS A 316 13.91 30.91 -6.31
CA HIS A 316 14.09 31.51 -4.99
C HIS A 316 12.86 31.26 -4.09
N PHE A 317 13.14 30.85 -2.84
CA PHE A 317 12.13 30.65 -1.79
C PHE A 317 12.22 31.74 -0.72
N ARG A 318 11.09 32.35 -0.36
CA ARG A 318 11.00 33.27 0.78
C ARG A 318 9.76 32.95 1.63
N PRO A 319 9.91 32.45 2.86
CA PRO A 319 8.79 32.29 3.77
C PRO A 319 8.26 33.67 4.21
N SER A 320 6.94 33.80 4.37
CA SER A 320 6.33 35.03 4.88
C SER A 320 6.53 35.13 6.40
N ALA A 321 6.62 36.35 6.91
CA ALA A 321 7.00 36.66 8.29
C ALA A 321 6.00 36.17 9.38
N ALA A 322 4.94 35.45 9.02
CA ALA A 322 3.99 34.87 9.97
C ALA A 322 4.39 33.48 10.50
N ALA A 323 5.41 32.84 9.93
CA ALA A 323 5.90 31.52 10.37
C ALA A 323 6.88 31.59 11.57
N HIS A 324 6.69 32.52 12.50
CA HIS A 324 7.50 32.59 13.73
C HIS A 324 7.04 31.63 14.84
N GLY A 325 6.26 30.60 14.49
CA GLY A 325 5.70 29.63 15.44
C GLY A 325 6.49 28.33 15.60
N ASN A 326 7.06 27.76 14.54
CA ASN A 326 7.62 26.41 14.57
C ASN A 326 8.97 26.34 13.85
N ALA A 327 10.02 26.88 14.48
CA ALA A 327 11.39 26.66 14.02
C ALA A 327 11.80 25.17 14.11
N ASP A 328 11.16 24.41 14.99
CA ASP A 328 11.48 23.00 15.25
C ASP A 328 10.95 22.06 14.14
N GLU A 329 9.77 22.32 13.55
CA GLU A 329 9.21 21.46 12.47
C GLU A 329 9.96 21.58 11.13
N ILE A 330 10.58 22.72 10.85
CA ILE A 330 11.36 22.89 9.62
C ILE A 330 12.75 22.25 9.79
N SER A 331 13.32 22.29 11.00
CA SER A 331 14.57 21.60 11.31
C SER A 331 14.41 20.08 11.17
N ASP A 332 13.32 19.52 11.71
CA ASP A 332 13.03 18.09 11.64
C ASP A 332 12.84 17.60 10.19
N LEU A 333 12.19 18.40 9.34
CA LEU A 333 12.02 18.08 7.90
C LEU A 333 13.35 18.03 7.14
N PHE A 334 14.31 18.88 7.51
CA PHE A 334 15.65 18.89 6.90
C PHE A 334 16.55 17.77 7.44
N ASP A 335 16.42 17.42 8.72
CA ASP A 335 17.12 16.27 9.31
C ASP A 335 16.62 14.94 8.70
N GLU A 336 15.31 14.83 8.41
CA GLU A 336 14.71 13.67 7.71
C GLU A 336 15.19 13.56 6.25
N MET A 337 15.35 14.70 5.56
CA MET A 337 15.97 14.75 4.23
C MET A 337 17.46 14.35 4.27
N ALA A 338 18.20 14.75 5.30
CA ALA A 338 19.63 14.42 5.44
C ALA A 338 19.86 12.93 5.72
N GLU A 339 18.96 12.28 6.47
CA GLU A 339 18.99 10.83 6.72
C GLU A 339 18.63 10.00 5.47
N MET A 340 17.74 10.52 4.61
CA MET A 340 17.29 9.81 3.40
C MET A 340 18.35 9.74 2.29
N PHE A 341 19.34 10.63 2.26
CA PHE A 341 20.37 10.71 1.20
C PHE A 341 21.75 10.15 1.58
N GLY A 342 21.90 9.49 2.74
CA GLY A 342 23.04 8.64 3.11
C GLY A 342 24.40 8.98 2.45
N HIS A 343 25.11 9.95 3.03
CA HIS A 343 26.45 10.48 2.69
C HIS A 343 26.49 11.86 2.02
N LEU A 344 26.28 12.92 2.80
CA LEU A 344 26.89 14.23 2.56
C LEU A 344 27.33 14.84 3.91
N ASP A 345 28.34 14.20 4.52
CA ASP A 345 28.93 14.53 5.83
C ASP A 345 29.67 15.90 5.87
N ALA A 346 29.40 16.78 4.90
CA ALA A 346 30.06 18.08 4.77
C ALA A 346 29.11 19.29 4.88
N VAL A 347 27.78 19.10 4.91
CA VAL A 347 26.83 20.23 4.88
C VAL A 347 26.42 20.70 6.28
N ALA A 348 26.38 19.79 7.26
CA ALA A 348 25.92 20.10 8.62
C ALA A 348 26.78 21.14 9.37
N SER A 349 28.04 21.37 8.94
CA SER A 349 28.97 22.28 9.64
C SER A 349 28.87 23.77 9.25
N ARG A 350 27.93 24.18 8.38
CA ARG A 350 27.88 25.57 7.86
C ARG A 350 26.55 26.31 8.06
N VAL A 351 25.65 25.79 8.89
CA VAL A 351 24.36 26.43 9.16
C VAL A 351 24.50 27.49 10.25
N THR A 352 24.92 28.71 9.88
CA THR A 352 24.65 29.92 10.66
C THR A 352 24.47 31.12 9.73
N GLY A 353 23.25 31.37 9.22
CA GLY A 353 22.93 32.61 8.47
C GLY A 353 21.61 32.57 7.67
N PRO A 354 20.95 33.73 7.43
CA PRO A 354 19.54 33.79 6.99
C PRO A 354 19.28 33.72 5.47
N SER A 355 20.21 33.25 4.64
CA SER A 355 19.98 33.11 3.18
C SER A 355 21.04 32.22 2.52
N PHE A 356 20.62 31.30 1.64
CA PHE A 356 21.47 30.41 0.84
C PHE A 356 21.04 30.40 -0.65
N ASP A 357 22.01 30.39 -1.57
CA ASP A 357 21.85 30.14 -3.01
C ASP A 357 22.57 28.82 -3.39
N PHE A 358 22.02 28.04 -4.32
CA PHE A 358 22.59 26.76 -4.79
C PHE A 358 22.74 26.75 -6.31
N GLN A 359 23.93 26.42 -6.82
CA GLN A 359 24.17 26.17 -8.25
C GLN A 359 24.53 24.70 -8.49
N ALA A 360 23.77 24.04 -9.36
CA ALA A 360 24.05 22.67 -9.83
C ALA A 360 24.52 22.65 -11.29
N PRO A 361 25.48 21.79 -11.70
CA PRO A 361 25.91 21.65 -13.09
C PRO A 361 24.88 20.94 -13.98
N ALA A 362 24.86 21.27 -15.27
CA ALA A 362 23.83 20.89 -16.25
C ALA A 362 23.55 19.38 -16.43
N GLU A 363 24.47 18.48 -16.08
CA GLU A 363 24.22 17.02 -16.13
C GLU A 363 23.40 16.51 -14.94
N VAL A 364 23.29 17.29 -13.86
CA VAL A 364 22.36 17.04 -12.74
C VAL A 364 20.95 17.55 -13.07
N ALA A 365 20.79 18.41 -14.09
CA ALA A 365 19.52 19.04 -14.43
C ALA A 365 18.46 18.03 -14.94
N ASP A 366 18.85 17.00 -15.71
CA ASP A 366 17.91 15.96 -16.20
C ASP A 366 17.50 14.98 -15.09
N ALA A 367 18.43 14.57 -14.24
CA ALA A 367 18.11 13.78 -13.05
C ALA A 367 17.28 14.58 -12.03
N SER A 368 17.51 15.90 -11.97
CA SER A 368 16.72 16.81 -11.14
C SER A 368 15.32 17.05 -11.70
N HIS A 369 15.10 16.99 -13.02
CA HIS A 369 13.75 17.09 -13.60
C HIS A 369 12.85 15.94 -13.16
N ASP A 370 13.37 14.72 -13.14
CA ASP A 370 12.62 13.53 -12.75
C ASP A 370 12.43 13.47 -11.22
N ALA A 371 13.46 13.86 -10.46
CA ALA A 371 13.38 13.97 -9.00
C ALA A 371 12.44 15.09 -8.55
N LEU A 372 12.49 16.26 -9.17
CA LEU A 372 11.61 17.40 -8.85
C LEU A 372 10.18 17.13 -9.30
N ALA A 373 9.96 16.43 -10.42
CA ALA A 373 8.62 15.98 -10.82
C ALA A 373 8.02 14.97 -9.82
N ARG A 374 8.85 14.05 -9.28
CA ARG A 374 8.45 13.13 -8.21
C ARG A 374 8.21 13.84 -6.88
N ILE A 375 9.03 14.82 -6.52
CA ILE A 375 8.86 15.65 -5.32
C ILE A 375 7.60 16.53 -5.44
N VAL A 376 7.31 17.11 -6.62
CA VAL A 376 6.06 17.86 -6.85
C VAL A 376 4.84 16.93 -6.89
N ALA A 377 4.97 15.70 -7.38
CA ALA A 377 3.92 14.68 -7.27
C ALA A 377 3.68 14.25 -5.81
N GLN A 378 4.74 14.13 -5.02
CA GLN A 378 4.69 13.83 -3.60
C GLN A 378 4.10 15.00 -2.80
N MET A 379 4.51 16.24 -3.08
CA MET A 379 3.94 17.45 -2.51
C MET A 379 2.48 17.66 -2.95
N ARG A 380 2.02 17.15 -4.11
CA ARG A 380 0.59 17.07 -4.46
C ARG A 380 -0.16 16.04 -3.61
N ALA A 381 0.46 14.91 -3.31
CA ALA A 381 -0.11 13.91 -2.40
C ALA A 381 -0.29 14.50 -0.99
N ASP A 382 0.66 15.32 -0.56
CA ASP A 382 0.72 15.87 0.80
C ASP A 382 0.00 17.23 0.96
N ALA A 383 -0.01 18.12 -0.04
CA ALA A 383 -0.73 19.40 0.03
C ALA A 383 -2.25 19.25 -0.18
N GLY A 384 -2.70 18.13 -0.75
CA GLY A 384 -4.11 17.73 -0.76
C GLY A 384 -4.61 17.17 0.58
N SER A 385 -3.76 17.12 1.61
CA SER A 385 -4.06 16.50 2.92
C SER A 385 -4.92 17.35 3.86
N LEU A 386 -5.24 18.60 3.50
CA LEU A 386 -6.24 19.36 4.26
C LEU A 386 -7.64 18.96 3.77
N HIS A 387 -8.17 17.92 4.44
CA HIS A 387 -9.50 17.30 4.34
C HIS A 387 -9.62 16.00 3.53
N ALA A 388 -9.02 14.91 4.02
CA ALA A 388 -9.55 13.56 3.79
C ALA A 388 -9.90 12.95 5.15
N ASP A 389 -11.17 12.59 5.36
CA ASP A 389 -11.62 11.96 6.59
C ASP A 389 -10.97 10.56 6.68
N LEU A 390 -10.01 10.44 7.60
CA LEU A 390 -9.26 9.22 7.88
C LEU A 390 -9.57 8.82 9.32
N LEU A 391 -10.04 7.59 9.54
CA LEU A 391 -10.19 7.03 10.89
C LEU A 391 -9.59 5.64 10.93
N ILE A 392 -8.76 5.44 11.96
CA ILE A 392 -8.22 4.16 12.40
C ILE A 392 -8.73 3.88 13.80
#